data_AF-A0A3A9KSR0-F1
#
_entry.id   AF-A0A3A9KSR0-F1
#
_cell.length_a   1.000
_cell.length_b   1.000
_cell.length_c   1.000
_cell.angle_alpha   90.00
_cell.angle_beta   90.00
_cell.angle_gamma   90.00
#
_symmetry.space_group_name_H-M   'P 1'
#
loop_
_entity.id
_entity.type
_entity.pdbx_description
1 polymer ?
#
loop_
_entity_poly.entity_id
_entity_poly.type
_entity_poly.pdbx_seq_one_letter_code
_entity_poly.pdbx_strand_id
1 'polypeptide(L)'
;MDYIWHVFEVYHILILFLGLFLGILVGALPGLTPTMGVALMIPFTFSLGPTDGLILIGAIYCGSVFGGSIPAILFNVPGAPASVATTFDGLHKKFTPKAAE
;
A
#
# COMPACT_ATOMS: atom_id res chain seq x y z
N MET A 1 -27.73 -1.24 -9.27
CA MET A 1 -26.61 -1.28 -10.24
C MET A 1 -26.05 0.12 -10.51
N ASP A 2 -26.68 1.16 -9.97
CA ASP A 2 -26.37 2.57 -10.26
C ASP A 2 -25.09 3.07 -9.59
N TYR A 3 -24.67 2.43 -8.48
CA TYR A 3 -23.46 2.77 -7.74
C TYR A 3 -22.15 2.55 -8.52
N ILE A 4 -22.13 1.61 -9.47
CA ILE A 4 -20.94 1.31 -10.29
C ILE A 4 -20.59 2.47 -11.22
N TRP A 5 -21.61 3.17 -11.73
CA TRP A 5 -21.38 4.29 -12.65
C TRP A 5 -20.80 5.51 -11.95
N HIS A 6 -21.16 5.74 -10.67
CA HIS A 6 -20.58 6.81 -9.88
C HIS A 6 -19.07 6.67 -9.71
N VAL A 7 -18.52 5.45 -9.67
CA VAL A 7 -17.05 5.25 -9.55
C VAL A 7 -16.26 5.89 -10.70
N PHE A 8 -16.89 6.05 -11.88
CA PHE A 8 -16.27 6.68 -13.04
C PHE A 8 -16.39 8.21 -13.06
N GLU A 9 -17.04 8.83 -12.07
CA GLU A 9 -17.01 10.28 -11.95
C GLU A 9 -15.61 10.78 -11.58
N VAL A 10 -15.26 11.93 -12.13
CA VAL A 10 -13.94 12.57 -11.95
C VAL A 10 -13.59 12.75 -10.48
N TYR A 11 -14.59 13.05 -9.64
CA TYR A 11 -14.41 13.22 -8.20
C TYR A 11 -13.87 11.96 -7.51
N HIS A 12 -14.48 10.80 -7.77
CA HIS A 12 -14.07 9.53 -7.17
C HIS A 12 -12.70 9.07 -7.69
N ILE A 13 -12.40 9.34 -8.96
CA ILE A 13 -11.08 9.07 -9.56
C ILE A 13 -9.99 9.92 -8.91
N LEU A 14 -10.27 11.19 -8.59
CA LEU A 14 -9.31 12.05 -7.89
C LEU A 14 -9.03 11.54 -6.47
N ILE A 15 -10.06 11.10 -5.74
CA ILE A 15 -9.90 10.48 -4.41
C ILE A 15 -9.09 9.19 -4.52
N LEU A 16 -9.37 8.37 -5.53
CA LEU A 16 -8.61 7.14 -5.80
C LEU A 16 -7.13 7.46 -6.03
N PHE A 17 -6.83 8.46 -6.86
CA PHE A 17 -5.46 8.83 -7.17
C PHE A 17 -4.72 9.39 -5.94
N LEU A 18 -5.40 10.23 -5.15
CA LEU A 18 -4.85 10.78 -3.91
C LEU A 18 -4.62 9.67 -2.87
N GLY A 19 -5.59 8.77 -2.70
CA GLY A 19 -5.49 7.60 -1.82
C GLY A 19 -4.37 6.65 -2.25
N LEU A 20 -4.22 6.42 -3.56
CA LEU A 20 -3.12 5.60 -4.09
C LEU A 20 -1.77 6.24 -3.79
N PHE A 21 -1.63 7.54 -4.05
CA PHE A 21 -0.39 8.28 -3.80
C PHE A 21 -0.01 8.28 -2.31
N LEU A 22 -0.98 8.56 -1.43
CA LEU A 22 -0.79 8.45 0.02
C LEU A 22 -0.44 7.02 0.43
N GLY A 23 -1.12 6.02 -0.12
CA GLY A 23 -0.84 4.61 0.13
C GLY A 23 0.60 4.23 -0.23
N ILE A 24 1.11 4.70 -1.38
CA ILE A 24 2.50 4.46 -1.79
C ILE A 24 3.48 5.11 -0.82
N LEU A 25 3.26 6.35 -0.39
CA LEU A 25 4.11 7.03 0.59
C LEU A 25 4.12 6.30 1.94
N VAL A 26 2.94 5.89 2.39
CA VAL A 26 2.71 5.15 3.64
C VAL A 26 3.39 3.77 3.57
N GLY A 27 3.28 3.07 2.45
CA GLY A 27 3.96 1.78 2.23
C GLY A 27 5.47 1.90 2.02
N ALA A 28 5.96 3.02 1.52
CA ALA A 28 7.40 3.26 1.36
C ALA A 28 8.12 3.43 2.71
N LEU A 29 7.39 3.70 3.80
CA LEU A 29 7.96 3.74 5.15
C LEU A 29 8.26 2.32 5.64
N PRO A 30 9.53 2.00 5.95
CA PRO A 30 9.91 0.67 6.40
C PRO A 30 9.22 0.32 7.72
N GLY A 31 8.66 -0.89 7.80
CA GLY A 31 7.97 -1.39 9.00
C GLY A 31 6.48 -1.03 9.09
N LEU A 32 5.93 -0.28 8.14
CA LEU A 32 4.50 -0.01 8.09
C LEU A 32 3.80 -0.97 7.12
N THR A 33 3.07 -1.94 7.66
CA THR A 33 2.38 -2.93 6.85
C THR A 33 1.13 -2.32 6.17
N PRO A 34 0.69 -2.88 5.03
CA PRO A 34 -0.54 -2.45 4.37
C PRO A 34 -1.77 -2.52 5.28
N THR A 35 -1.84 -3.54 6.14
CA THR A 35 -2.91 -3.70 7.12
C THR A 35 -2.93 -2.57 8.16
N MET A 36 -1.75 -2.12 8.61
CA MET A 36 -1.62 -1.00 9.55
C MET A 36 -2.00 0.32 8.88
N GLY A 37 -1.57 0.54 7.63
CA GLY A 37 -1.93 1.72 6.83
C GLY A 37 -3.44 1.84 6.61
N VAL A 38 -4.13 0.73 6.31
CA VAL A 38 -5.59 0.70 6.20
C VAL A 38 -6.23 1.01 7.56
N ALA A 39 -5.77 0.39 8.65
CA ALA A 39 -6.32 0.60 9.99
C ALA A 39 -6.25 2.08 10.43
N LEU A 40 -5.17 2.79 10.10
CA LEU A 40 -5.01 4.22 10.37
C LEU A 40 -5.98 5.10 9.57
N MET A 41 -6.47 4.63 8.43
CA MET A 41 -7.37 5.36 7.54
C MET A 41 -8.85 5.11 7.82
N ILE A 42 -9.19 4.02 8.51
CA ILE A 42 -10.55 3.72 8.98
C ILE A 42 -11.23 4.93 9.67
N PRO A 43 -10.61 5.63 10.65
CA PRO A 43 -11.26 6.77 11.30
C PRO A 43 -11.60 7.90 10.32
N PHE A 44 -10.79 8.12 9.30
CA PHE A 44 -11.06 9.12 8.26
C PHE A 44 -12.23 8.71 7.35
N THR A 45 -12.42 7.40 7.14
CA THR A 45 -13.51 6.90 6.28
C THR A 45 -14.90 7.10 6.88
N PHE A 46 -15.04 7.23 8.20
CA PHE A 46 -16.33 7.53 8.82
C PHE A 46 -16.84 8.95 8.54
N SER A 47 -15.95 9.86 8.12
CA SER A 47 -16.34 11.21 7.69
C SER A 47 -16.72 11.29 6.21
N LEU A 48 -16.52 10.21 5.45
CA LEU A 48 -16.74 10.14 4.01
C LEU A 48 -18.02 9.37 3.69
N GLY A 49 -18.58 9.58 2.50
CA GLY A 49 -19.66 8.75 1.99
C GLY A 49 -19.22 7.28 1.82
N PRO A 50 -20.16 6.32 1.84
CA PRO A 50 -19.82 4.89 1.75
C PRO A 50 -19.04 4.53 0.49
N THR A 51 -19.34 5.18 -0.64
CA THR A 51 -18.59 5.01 -1.91
C THR A 51 -17.16 5.51 -1.79
N ASP A 52 -16.97 6.72 -1.27
CA ASP A 52 -15.65 7.36 -1.11
C ASP A 52 -14.76 6.60 -0.13
N GLY A 53 -15.33 6.16 0.99
CA GLY A 53 -14.60 5.40 2.00
C GLY A 53 -14.05 4.07 1.47
N LEU A 54 -14.86 3.34 0.69
CA LEU A 54 -14.45 2.08 0.06
C LEU A 54 -13.36 2.29 -1.00
N ILE A 55 -13.50 3.33 -1.82
CA ILE A 55 -12.50 3.69 -2.83
C ILE A 55 -11.18 4.08 -2.16
N LEU A 56 -11.22 4.90 -1.11
CA LEU A 56 -10.04 5.36 -0.38
C LEU A 56 -9.30 4.20 0.29
N ILE A 57 -10.00 3.35 1.04
CA ILE A 57 -9.38 2.18 1.70
C ILE A 57 -8.77 1.22 0.68
N GLY A 58 -9.50 0.94 -0.41
CA GLY A 58 -9.00 0.07 -1.48
C GLY A 58 -7.77 0.65 -2.19
N ALA A 59 -7.78 1.95 -2.49
CA ALA A 59 -6.67 2.64 -3.12
C ALA A 59 -5.42 2.67 -2.23
N ILE A 60 -5.59 2.96 -0.94
CA ILE A 60 -4.47 2.97 0.03
C ILE A 60 -3.91 1.58 0.22
N TYR A 61 -4.76 0.54 0.30
CA TYR A 61 -4.31 -0.84 0.40
C TYR A 61 -3.45 -1.23 -0.79
N CYS A 62 -3.95 -1.05 -2.02
CA CYS A 62 -3.20 -1.35 -3.24
C CYS A 62 -1.92 -0.53 -3.34
N GLY A 63 -1.98 0.77 -3.05
CA GLY A 63 -0.83 1.67 -3.06
C GLY A 63 0.24 1.27 -2.05
N SER A 64 -0.15 0.87 -0.84
CA SER A 64 0.77 0.48 0.23
C SER A 64 1.43 -0.89 -0.03
N VAL A 65 0.70 -1.84 -0.61
CA VAL A 65 1.28 -3.13 -1.03
C VAL A 65 2.38 -2.93 -2.07
N PHE A 66 2.13 -2.08 -3.07
CA PHE A 66 3.12 -1.72 -4.07
C PHE A 66 4.28 -0.91 -3.45
N GLY A 67 3.96 0.12 -2.67
CA GLY A 67 4.92 1.00 -2.03
C GLY A 67 5.90 0.26 -1.11
N GLY A 68 5.45 -0.77 -0.40
CA GLY A 68 6.29 -1.62 0.47
C GLY A 68 7.38 -2.40 -0.27
N SER A 69 7.26 -2.57 -1.58
CA SER A 69 8.29 -3.19 -2.42
C SER A 69 9.46 -2.24 -2.69
N ILE A 70 9.25 -0.92 -2.68
CA ILE A 70 10.29 0.09 -2.94
C ILE A 70 11.42 0.05 -1.89
N PRO A 71 11.14 0.15 -0.56
CA PRO A 71 12.18 0.05 0.46
C PRO A 71 12.72 -1.38 0.60
N ALA A 72 11.93 -2.40 0.25
CA ALA A 72 12.39 -3.79 0.23
C ALA A 72 13.51 -4.00 -0.80
N ILE A 73 13.36 -3.43 -2.01
CA ILE A 73 14.36 -3.53 -3.08
C ILE A 73 15.58 -2.64 -2.79
N LEU A 74 15.35 -1.38 -2.42
CA LEU A 74 16.43 -0.40 -2.26
C LEU A 74 17.22 -0.57 -0.96
N PHE A 75 16.53 -0.83 0.15
CA PHE A 75 17.11 -0.83 1.49
C PHE A 75 17.11 -2.20 2.17
N ASN A 76 16.51 -3.24 1.56
CA ASN A 76 16.40 -4.58 2.14
C ASN A 76 15.70 -4.58 3.52
N VAL A 77 14.79 -3.63 3.72
CA VAL A 77 13.94 -3.55 4.92
C VAL A 77 12.50 -3.74 4.45
N PRO A 78 11.96 -4.96 4.51
CA PRO A 78 10.62 -5.24 4.01
C PRO A 78 9.56 -4.61 4.93
N GLY A 79 8.55 -3.97 4.32
CA GLY A 79 7.40 -3.43 5.04
C GLY A 79 6.35 -4.48 5.42
N ALA A 80 6.33 -5.63 4.76
CA ALA A 80 5.38 -6.72 5.00
C ALA A 80 6.04 -8.11 4.79
N PRO A 81 5.50 -9.20 5.39
CA PRO A 81 6.04 -10.55 5.21
C PRO A 81 6.07 -10.99 3.75
N ALA A 82 5.07 -10.57 2.95
CA ALA A 82 5.01 -10.87 1.52
C ALA A 82 6.14 -10.18 0.73
N SER A 83 6.62 -9.01 1.17
CA SER A 83 7.68 -8.25 0.51
C SER A 83 9.09 -8.74 0.86
N VAL A 84 9.22 -9.73 1.74
CA VAL A 84 10.51 -10.40 2.03
C VAL A 84 11.04 -11.07 0.77
N ALA A 85 10.17 -11.66 -0.06
CA ALA A 85 10.60 -12.20 -1.35
C ALA A 85 11.18 -11.11 -2.27
N THR A 86 10.61 -9.89 -2.22
CA THR A 86 11.05 -8.75 -3.01
C THR A 86 12.43 -8.21 -2.58
N THR A 87 12.84 -8.44 -1.33
CA THR A 87 14.20 -8.07 -0.92
C THR A 87 15.27 -8.95 -1.59
N PHE A 88 14.91 -10.17 -2.01
CA PHE A 88 15.79 -11.05 -2.79
C PHE A 88 15.94 -10.62 -4.25
N ASP A 89 14.95 -9.92 -4.80
CA ASP A 89 15.01 -9.35 -6.15
C ASP A 89 15.95 -8.12 -6.21
N GLY A 90 16.21 -7.48 -5.07
CA GLY A 90 17.15 -6.37 -4.96
C GLY A 90 18.60 -6.78 -5.26
N LEU A 91 19.16 -6.22 -6.33
CA LEU A 91 20.54 -6.43 -6.82
C LEU A 91 21.67 -6.24 -5.78
N HIS A 92 21.39 -5.60 -4.63
CA HIS A 92 22.38 -5.24 -3.62
C HIS A 92 22.88 -6.44 -2.80
N LYS A 93 22.08 -7.48 -2.52
CA LYS A 93 22.58 -8.62 -1.73
C LYS A 93 22.46 -9.94 -2.48
N LYS A 94 23.60 -10.42 -2.98
CA LYS A 94 23.82 -11.86 -3.20
C LYS A 94 23.53 -12.56 -1.88
N PHE A 95 22.58 -13.47 -1.91
CA PHE A 95 22.29 -14.41 -0.82
C PHE A 95 23.60 -15.01 -0.29
N THR A 96 23.96 -14.67 0.94
CA THR A 96 24.93 -15.44 1.72
C THR A 96 24.11 -16.20 2.74
N PRO A 97 23.89 -17.51 2.58
CA PRO A 97 23.18 -18.31 3.57
C PRO A 97 24.02 -18.37 4.84
N LYS A 98 23.70 -17.54 5.84
CA LYS A 98 24.33 -17.55 7.16
C LYS A 98 23.31 -17.92 8.23
N ALA A 99 22.58 -19.00 7.98
CA ALA A 99 21.62 -19.63 8.89
C ALA A 99 21.70 -21.17 8.81
N ALA A 100 22.91 -21.69 8.57
CA ALA A 100 23.24 -23.12 8.60
C ALA A 100 24.53 -23.38 9.41
N GLU A 101 24.74 -22.58 10.46
CA GLU A 101 25.71 -22.82 11.54
C GLU A 101 25.05 -22.50 12.88
#